data_AF-A0A8C5KGK7-F1
#
_entry.id   AF-A0A8C5KGK7-F1
#
_cell.length_a   1.000
_cell.length_b   1.000
_cell.length_c   1.000
_cell.angle_alpha   90.00
_cell.angle_beta   90.00
_cell.angle_gamma   90.00
#
_symmetry.space_group_name_H-M   'P 1'
#
loop_
_entity.id
_entity.type
_entity.pdbx_description
1 polymer ?
#
loop_
_entity_poly.entity_id
_entity_poly.type
_entity_poly.pdbx_seq_one_letter_code
_entity_poly.pdbx_strand_id
1 'polypeptide(L)'
;DPEAEERPVQRQGRACRQSKRVAVTEPRASSSLSVSPDSIPDVFFLRVRLEETGEMFRVANCRSDMTVRELKEELDLMVGIPLNLQRLQYLDEGVLMDNSTLKFHDVAPGGVISLCIWHYDGWTELVLAAVEGDPSKLSCLGISEESFYRTANSQNFQGERWKQWTSQRACVALYITSHRGHVDTVRYLLEHGADCLGRTPLGRTPLHVVAAMGRLDCIGPLLEYGASIHDRDARGETPIAIARRLKRRQSERTMFLLYWLAKSGAKDPNDLLLKEVLQKGSSSGKSKKS
;
A
#
# COMPACT_ATOMS: atom_id res chain seq x y z
N ASP A 1 42.14 32.92 33.80
CA ASP A 1 43.39 33.57 34.25
C ASP A 1 43.42 33.56 35.76
N PRO A 2 44.37 32.83 36.35
CA PRO A 2 45.80 33.09 36.15
C PRO A 2 46.62 31.88 35.64
N GLU A 3 47.83 32.23 35.15
CA GLU A 3 49.11 31.52 35.25
C GLU A 3 49.33 30.15 34.59
N ALA A 4 50.15 30.15 33.53
CA ALA A 4 51.50 29.54 33.47
C ALA A 4 51.96 29.57 32.00
N GLU A 5 52.98 30.37 31.62
CA GLU A 5 54.41 29.97 31.53
C GLU A 5 54.61 28.72 30.65
N GLU A 6 55.41 28.68 29.58
CA GLU A 6 56.75 29.20 29.32
C GLU A 6 57.07 29.10 27.80
N ARG A 7 58.02 29.90 27.30
CA ARG A 7 58.66 29.79 25.97
C ARG A 7 59.89 28.85 26.03
N PRO A 8 60.78 28.81 25.02
CA PRO A 8 60.73 28.18 23.69
C PRO A 8 61.87 27.12 23.54
N VAL A 9 62.10 26.57 22.33
CA VAL A 9 63.43 26.39 21.67
C VAL A 9 63.39 25.28 20.58
N GLN A 10 64.13 25.59 19.51
CA GLN A 10 64.37 24.90 18.24
C GLN A 10 64.96 23.48 18.32
N ARG A 11 64.72 22.63 17.29
CA ARG A 11 65.74 22.22 16.29
C ARG A 11 65.26 21.13 15.30
N GLN A 12 65.46 21.45 14.01
CA GLN A 12 65.97 20.65 12.87
C GLN A 12 65.60 19.16 12.66
N GLY A 13 65.24 18.81 11.41
CA GLY A 13 65.73 17.55 10.81
C GLY A 13 64.90 16.85 9.71
N ARG A 14 65.22 17.15 8.45
CA ARG A 14 65.31 16.24 7.27
C ARG A 14 64.08 15.44 6.75
N ALA A 15 63.64 15.89 5.57
CA ALA A 15 63.50 15.17 4.28
C ALA A 15 62.88 13.75 4.19
N CYS A 16 61.80 13.62 3.39
CA CYS A 16 61.70 12.53 2.41
C CYS A 16 60.75 12.84 1.23
N ARG A 17 61.36 12.89 0.03
CA ARG A 17 60.90 12.43 -1.31
C ARG A 17 59.62 12.99 -1.96
N GLN A 18 59.89 13.77 -3.01
CA GLN A 18 59.03 14.05 -4.15
C GLN A 18 58.71 12.79 -4.97
N SER A 19 57.48 12.68 -5.46
CA SER A 19 57.16 11.93 -6.68
C SER A 19 56.31 12.81 -7.60
N LYS A 20 56.80 12.93 -8.84
CA LYS A 20 56.29 13.75 -9.96
C LYS A 20 54.94 13.25 -10.48
N ARG A 21 54.07 14.18 -10.89
CA ARG A 21 53.19 14.09 -12.09
C ARG A 21 52.90 15.52 -12.56
N VAL A 22 53.67 16.01 -13.53
CA VAL A 22 53.30 16.16 -14.96
C VAL A 22 52.07 17.05 -15.15
N ALA A 23 52.33 18.30 -15.56
CA ALA A 23 51.37 19.25 -16.06
C ALA A 23 50.99 18.89 -17.51
N VAL A 24 49.70 18.97 -17.82
CA VAL A 24 49.21 19.14 -19.21
C VAL A 24 48.18 20.24 -19.22
N THR A 25 48.43 21.16 -20.14
CA THR A 25 47.82 22.45 -20.49
C THR A 25 46.34 22.40 -20.86
N GLU A 26 45.62 23.47 -20.48
CA GLU A 26 44.33 23.88 -21.07
C GLU A 26 44.43 24.10 -22.60
N PRO A 27 43.31 23.94 -23.32
CA PRO A 27 42.97 24.94 -24.31
C PRO A 27 41.51 25.40 -24.25
N ARG A 28 41.35 26.64 -24.75
CA ARG A 28 40.17 27.51 -24.76
C ARG A 28 38.97 27.00 -25.57
N ALA A 29 37.83 27.55 -25.16
CA ALA A 29 36.49 27.41 -25.71
C ALA A 29 36.31 27.78 -27.20
N SER A 30 35.48 26.99 -27.87
CA SER A 30 34.41 27.33 -28.85
C SER A 30 33.76 25.97 -29.21
N SER A 31 32.46 25.75 -29.38
CA SER A 31 31.31 26.60 -29.70
C SER A 31 30.04 25.83 -29.33
N SER A 32 29.17 26.47 -28.54
CA SER A 32 27.70 26.38 -28.52
C SER A 32 27.01 25.13 -29.13
N LEU A 33 26.62 24.21 -28.25
CA LEU A 33 25.32 23.55 -28.30
C LEU A 33 24.58 24.00 -27.05
N SER A 34 23.68 24.96 -27.19
CA SER A 34 22.78 25.42 -26.13
C SER A 34 21.82 24.28 -25.79
N VAL A 35 22.21 23.45 -24.83
CA VAL A 35 21.27 22.61 -24.10
C VAL A 35 20.63 23.52 -23.05
N SER A 36 19.36 23.83 -23.25
CA SER A 36 18.54 24.54 -22.27
C SER A 36 18.62 23.83 -20.91
N PRO A 37 18.89 24.51 -19.78
CA PRO A 37 18.96 23.84 -18.47
C PRO A 37 17.58 23.54 -17.86
N ASP A 38 16.49 23.97 -18.49
CA ASP A 38 15.16 24.03 -17.84
C ASP A 38 14.23 22.89 -18.24
N SER A 39 14.68 21.65 -18.10
CA SER A 39 13.74 20.53 -17.91
C SER A 39 14.08 19.85 -16.59
N ILE A 40 13.60 20.48 -15.51
CA ILE A 40 13.47 19.83 -14.20
C ILE A 40 12.80 18.48 -14.47
N PRO A 41 13.25 17.35 -13.89
CA PRO A 41 12.50 16.12 -14.02
C PRO A 41 11.06 16.41 -13.54
N ASP A 42 10.08 16.30 -14.44
CA ASP A 42 8.64 16.51 -14.17
C ASP A 42 8.10 15.62 -13.05
N VAL A 43 8.93 14.72 -12.53
CA VAL A 43 8.66 13.78 -11.47
C VAL A 43 9.59 14.05 -10.29
N PHE A 44 8.99 14.29 -9.13
CA PHE A 44 9.69 14.40 -7.85
C PHE A 44 9.10 13.41 -6.84
N PHE A 45 9.78 13.27 -5.70
CA PHE A 45 9.29 12.44 -4.61
C PHE A 45 8.73 13.29 -3.48
N LEU A 46 7.77 12.72 -2.76
CA LEU A 46 7.22 13.27 -1.52
C LEU A 46 7.34 12.24 -0.40
N ARG A 47 7.32 12.75 0.83
CA ARG A 47 7.17 11.94 2.03
C ARG A 47 5.78 12.18 2.60
N VAL A 48 5.08 11.11 2.93
CA VAL A 48 3.77 11.18 3.56
C VAL A 48 3.87 10.55 4.94
N ARG A 49 3.57 11.33 5.97
CA ARG A 49 3.56 10.86 7.36
C ARG A 49 2.13 10.55 7.75
N LEU A 50 1.84 9.32 8.16
CA LEU A 50 0.57 9.01 8.82
C LEU A 50 0.65 9.55 10.26
N GLU A 51 -0.17 10.53 10.61
CA GLU A 51 -0.05 11.24 11.90
C GLU A 51 -0.33 10.32 13.09
N GLU A 52 -1.29 9.41 12.95
CA GLU A 52 -1.74 8.58 14.07
C GLU A 52 -0.75 7.45 14.41
N THR A 53 0.00 6.93 13.44
CA THR A 53 1.00 5.87 13.67
C THR A 53 2.44 6.38 13.62
N GLY A 54 2.67 7.56 13.04
CA GLY A 54 4.00 8.10 12.76
C GLY A 54 4.73 7.45 11.58
N GLU A 55 4.10 6.50 10.87
CA GLU A 55 4.71 5.82 9.73
C GLU A 55 5.00 6.80 8.57
N MET A 56 6.14 6.61 7.92
CA MET A 56 6.58 7.47 6.82
C MET A 56 6.61 6.70 5.50
N PHE A 57 5.87 7.19 4.52
CA PHE A 57 5.74 6.60 3.19
C PHE A 57 6.43 7.48 2.15
N ARG A 58 7.20 6.87 1.25
CA ARG A 58 7.88 7.59 0.16
C ARG A 58 7.10 7.39 -1.14
N VAL A 59 6.55 8.48 -1.67
CA VAL A 59 5.88 8.51 -2.97
C VAL A 59 6.85 9.04 -4.01
N ALA A 60 7.25 8.22 -4.99
CA ALA A 60 8.33 8.56 -5.92
C ALA A 60 7.88 9.15 -7.26
N ASN A 61 6.59 9.01 -7.60
CA ASN A 61 6.05 9.38 -8.91
C ASN A 61 5.13 10.61 -8.85
N CYS A 62 5.48 11.61 -8.03
CA CYS A 62 4.68 12.83 -7.91
C CYS A 62 5.01 13.77 -9.06
N ARG A 63 3.98 14.34 -9.68
CA ARG A 63 4.12 15.38 -10.71
C ARG A 63 3.45 16.66 -10.23
N SER A 64 3.93 17.82 -10.66
CA SER A 64 3.38 19.11 -10.20
C SER A 64 1.96 19.37 -10.70
N ASP A 65 1.60 18.80 -11.86
CA ASP A 65 0.26 18.84 -12.46
C ASP A 65 -0.71 17.82 -11.82
N MET A 66 -0.21 16.91 -10.99
CA MET A 66 -1.02 15.89 -10.33
C MET A 66 -1.99 16.54 -9.34
N THR A 67 -3.23 16.07 -9.35
CA THR A 67 -4.25 16.48 -8.38
C THR A 67 -4.01 15.83 -7.02
N VAL A 68 -4.50 16.48 -5.96
CA VAL A 68 -4.50 15.91 -4.61
C VAL A 68 -5.31 14.62 -4.57
N ARG A 69 -6.41 14.53 -5.35
CA ARG A 69 -7.15 13.28 -5.53
C ARG A 69 -6.26 12.17 -6.06
N GLU A 70 -5.54 12.40 -7.17
CA GLU A 70 -4.63 11.40 -7.74
C GLU A 70 -3.55 10.98 -6.73
N LEU A 71 -3.01 11.92 -5.95
CA LEU A 71 -2.09 11.58 -4.85
C LEU A 71 -2.75 10.63 -3.83
N LYS A 72 -3.99 10.90 -3.40
CA LYS A 72 -4.74 10.02 -2.49
C LYS A 72 -4.98 8.63 -3.08
N GLU A 73 -5.19 8.53 -4.39
CA GLU A 73 -5.38 7.24 -5.07
C GLU A 73 -4.10 6.39 -5.08
N GLU A 74 -2.94 7.03 -5.24
CA GLU A 74 -1.63 6.37 -5.12
C GLU A 74 -1.35 5.94 -3.67
N LEU A 75 -1.78 6.75 -2.70
CA LEU A 75 -1.64 6.44 -1.28
C LEU A 75 -2.55 5.30 -0.80
N ASP A 76 -3.69 5.09 -1.45
CA ASP A 76 -4.69 4.10 -1.04
C ASP A 76 -4.11 2.66 -0.94
N LEU A 77 -3.35 2.19 -1.93
CA LEU A 77 -2.65 0.90 -1.83
C LEU A 77 -1.36 1.00 -1.00
N MET A 78 -0.68 2.14 -1.00
CA MET A 78 0.61 2.29 -0.31
C MET A 78 0.44 2.27 1.21
N VAL A 79 -0.48 3.07 1.73
CA VAL A 79 -0.78 3.21 3.16
C VAL A 79 -1.82 2.17 3.61
N GLY A 80 -2.72 1.76 2.71
CA GLY A 80 -3.79 0.81 3.02
C GLY A 80 -5.05 1.42 3.61
N ILE A 81 -5.19 2.75 3.50
CA ILE A 81 -6.35 3.50 3.99
C ILE A 81 -7.19 3.95 2.79
N PRO A 82 -8.49 3.64 2.75
CA PRO A 82 -9.38 4.08 1.66
C PRO A 82 -9.34 5.59 1.40
N LEU A 83 -9.33 5.99 0.13
CA LEU A 83 -9.26 7.40 -0.30
C LEU A 83 -10.22 8.36 0.44
N ASN A 84 -11.46 7.93 0.68
CA ASN A 84 -12.48 8.77 1.34
C ASN A 84 -12.15 9.09 2.81
N LEU A 85 -11.32 8.28 3.46
CA LEU A 85 -10.87 8.47 4.84
C LEU A 85 -9.58 9.30 4.93
N GLN A 86 -8.93 9.59 3.80
CA GLN A 86 -7.68 10.34 3.77
C GLN A 86 -7.92 11.86 3.82
N ARG A 87 -7.22 12.54 4.74
CA ARG A 87 -7.10 13.99 4.81
C ARG A 87 -5.62 14.35 4.74
N LEU A 88 -5.21 15.00 3.66
CA LEU A 88 -3.83 15.42 3.47
C LEU A 88 -3.68 16.87 3.93
N GLN A 89 -2.61 17.17 4.64
CA GLN A 89 -2.25 18.50 5.12
C GLN A 89 -0.78 18.76 4.77
N TYR A 90 -0.47 19.99 4.38
CA TYR A 90 0.89 20.39 4.09
C TYR A 90 1.18 21.72 4.80
N LEU A 91 2.19 21.71 5.68
CA LEU A 91 2.56 22.87 6.50
C LEU A 91 1.31 23.46 7.20
N ASP A 92 1.17 24.79 7.16
CA ASP A 92 0.07 25.54 7.78
C ASP A 92 -1.11 25.80 6.82
N GLU A 93 -1.12 25.20 5.62
CA GLU A 93 -2.16 25.47 4.60
C GLU A 93 -3.51 24.77 4.87
N GLY A 94 -3.60 24.00 5.95
CA GLY A 94 -4.78 23.22 6.28
C GLY A 94 -4.96 21.99 5.37
N VAL A 95 -6.20 21.53 5.21
CA VAL A 95 -6.51 20.32 4.44
C VAL A 95 -6.43 20.61 2.94
N LEU A 96 -5.62 19.84 2.22
CA LEU A 96 -5.51 19.89 0.77
C LEU A 96 -6.81 19.41 0.11
N MET A 97 -7.32 20.21 -0.82
CA MET A 97 -8.59 19.95 -1.51
C MET A 97 -8.42 18.95 -2.67
N ASP A 98 -9.36 18.03 -2.86
CA ASP A 98 -9.21 16.94 -3.85
C ASP A 98 -8.96 17.44 -5.29
N ASN A 99 -9.59 18.56 -5.67
CA ASN A 99 -9.53 19.10 -7.02
C ASN A 99 -8.33 20.04 -7.26
N SER A 100 -7.56 20.39 -6.22
CA SER A 100 -6.38 21.24 -6.41
C SER A 100 -5.17 20.42 -6.87
N THR A 101 -4.28 21.05 -7.63
CA THR A 101 -3.01 20.47 -8.05
C THR A 101 -1.96 20.64 -6.96
N LEU A 102 -0.93 19.78 -6.91
CA LEU A 102 0.19 19.96 -5.96
C LEU A 102 0.91 21.30 -6.13
N LYS A 103 0.99 21.83 -7.36
CA LYS A 103 1.52 23.18 -7.62
C LYS A 103 0.68 24.30 -6.99
N PHE A 104 -0.62 24.11 -6.80
CA PHE A 104 -1.50 25.14 -6.22
C PHE A 104 -1.14 25.44 -4.76
N HIS A 105 -0.60 24.43 -4.07
CA HIS A 105 -0.21 24.46 -2.66
C HIS A 105 1.31 24.61 -2.49
N ASP A 106 2.02 25.04 -3.56
CA ASP A 106 3.47 25.20 -3.61
C ASP A 106 4.26 24.05 -2.94
N VAL A 107 3.79 22.81 -3.14
CA VAL A 107 4.35 21.64 -2.46
C VAL A 107 5.79 21.43 -2.92
N ALA A 108 6.74 21.57 -1.99
CA ALA A 108 8.14 21.47 -2.29
C ALA A 108 8.55 20.01 -2.60
N PRO A 109 9.41 19.78 -3.61
CA PRO A 109 10.03 18.48 -3.83
C PRO A 109 10.72 17.95 -2.57
N GLY A 110 10.39 16.71 -2.17
CA GLY A 110 10.90 16.09 -0.95
C GLY A 110 10.24 16.56 0.35
N GLY A 111 9.23 17.44 0.26
CA GLY A 111 8.40 17.89 1.37
C GLY A 111 7.68 16.73 2.09
N VAL A 112 7.22 17.02 3.31
CA VAL A 112 6.45 16.09 4.13
C VAL A 112 4.99 16.54 4.14
N ILE A 113 4.11 15.68 3.65
CA ILE A 113 2.66 15.84 3.75
C ILE A 113 2.19 14.99 4.94
N SER A 114 1.39 15.58 5.81
CA SER A 114 0.72 14.88 6.89
C SER A 114 -0.57 14.26 6.36
N LEU A 115 -0.72 12.95 6.53
CA LEU A 115 -1.94 12.20 6.28
C LEU A 115 -2.62 11.94 7.62
N CYS A 116 -3.83 12.46 7.77
CA CYS A 116 -4.69 12.21 8.91
C CYS A 116 -5.89 11.38 8.46
N ILE A 117 -6.37 10.52 9.35
CA ILE A 117 -7.60 9.76 9.18
C ILE A 117 -8.78 10.68 9.49
N TRP A 118 -9.87 10.53 8.73
CA TRP A 118 -11.10 11.25 9.00
C TRP A 118 -11.59 10.96 10.44
N HIS A 119 -11.65 11.99 11.29
CA HIS A 119 -11.90 11.84 12.73
C HIS A 119 -13.38 11.77 13.14
N TYR A 120 -14.31 12.08 12.24
CA TYR A 120 -15.72 12.07 12.58
C TYR A 120 -16.21 10.63 12.70
N ASP A 121 -17.27 10.41 13.47
CA ASP A 121 -17.88 9.09 13.61
C ASP A 121 -16.95 8.01 14.22
N GLY A 122 -15.77 8.34 14.77
CA GLY A 122 -14.89 7.31 15.37
C GLY A 122 -14.21 6.39 14.33
N TRP A 123 -14.06 6.85 13.09
CA TRP A 123 -13.27 6.13 12.07
C TRP A 123 -11.80 6.01 12.45
N THR A 124 -11.22 6.99 13.14
CA THR A 124 -9.83 6.94 13.63
C THR A 124 -9.58 5.70 14.50
N GLU A 125 -10.43 5.47 15.50
CA GLU A 125 -10.31 4.29 16.39
C GLU A 125 -10.47 2.98 15.63
N LEU A 126 -11.40 2.93 14.67
CA LEU A 126 -11.60 1.75 13.82
C LEU A 126 -10.37 1.45 12.97
N VAL A 127 -9.82 2.47 12.32
CA VAL A 127 -8.63 2.32 11.46
C VAL A 127 -7.43 1.92 12.31
N LEU A 128 -7.22 2.52 13.48
CA LEU A 128 -6.13 2.18 14.38
C LEU A 128 -6.24 0.73 14.88
N ALA A 129 -7.42 0.31 15.36
CA ALA A 129 -7.66 -1.08 15.76
C ALA A 129 -7.42 -2.07 14.60
N ALA A 130 -7.83 -1.71 13.37
CA ALA A 130 -7.60 -2.52 12.18
C ALA A 130 -6.13 -2.58 11.77
N VAL A 131 -5.37 -1.49 11.97
CA VAL A 131 -3.92 -1.45 11.72
C VAL A 131 -3.16 -2.32 12.73
N GLU A 132 -3.57 -2.30 13.99
CA GLU A 132 -3.00 -3.17 15.03
C GLU A 132 -3.34 -4.65 14.82
N GLY A 133 -4.53 -4.94 14.28
CA GLY A 133 -5.00 -6.29 14.02
C GLY A 133 -5.66 -6.96 15.22
N ASP A 134 -6.06 -6.22 16.25
CA ASP A 134 -6.72 -6.79 17.43
C ASP A 134 -8.23 -6.99 17.17
N PRO A 135 -8.73 -8.24 17.05
CA PRO A 135 -10.16 -8.50 16.84
C PRO A 135 -11.01 -8.05 18.04
N SER A 136 -10.45 -8.05 19.25
CA SER A 136 -11.15 -7.65 20.48
C SER A 136 -11.55 -6.18 20.42
N LYS A 137 -10.62 -5.31 20.00
CA LYS A 137 -10.89 -3.88 19.84
C LYS A 137 -11.91 -3.62 18.73
N LEU A 138 -11.77 -4.33 17.62
CA LEU A 138 -12.68 -4.21 16.48
C LEU A 138 -14.13 -4.61 16.82
N SER A 139 -14.31 -5.66 17.63
CA SER A 139 -15.65 -6.08 18.09
C SER A 139 -16.42 -4.97 18.82
N CYS A 140 -15.71 -4.07 19.49
CA CYS A 140 -16.27 -2.95 20.24
C CYS A 140 -16.58 -1.72 19.38
N LEU A 141 -16.28 -1.72 18.07
CA LEU A 141 -16.34 -0.53 17.21
C LEU A 141 -17.45 -0.56 16.14
N GLY A 142 -18.51 -1.35 16.37
CA GLY A 142 -19.72 -1.32 15.54
C GLY A 142 -19.59 -2.07 14.22
N ILE A 143 -18.89 -3.21 14.22
CA ILE A 143 -18.64 -4.01 13.01
C ILE A 143 -19.75 -5.04 12.77
N SER A 144 -20.32 -5.61 13.83
CA SER A 144 -21.45 -6.54 13.76
C SER A 144 -22.77 -5.83 14.04
N GLU A 145 -23.89 -6.41 13.55
CA GLU A 145 -25.24 -5.90 13.86
C GLU A 145 -25.55 -5.93 15.37
N GLU A 146 -24.90 -6.85 16.09
CA GLU A 146 -25.05 -7.08 17.53
C GLU A 146 -24.30 -6.05 18.39
N SER A 147 -23.41 -5.26 17.80
CA SER A 147 -22.60 -4.30 18.55
C SER A 147 -23.46 -3.14 19.10
N PHE A 148 -23.30 -2.86 20.39
CA PHE A 148 -23.92 -1.71 21.06
C PHE A 148 -23.20 -0.39 20.79
N TYR A 149 -22.09 -0.41 20.06
CA TYR A 149 -21.35 0.80 19.73
C TYR A 149 -22.22 1.77 18.94
N ARG A 150 -22.33 3.02 19.41
CA ARG A 150 -23.07 4.10 18.76
C ARG A 150 -22.24 5.37 18.82
N THR A 151 -22.25 6.12 17.72
CA THR A 151 -21.63 7.43 17.61
C THR A 151 -22.73 8.49 17.70
N ALA A 152 -22.33 9.76 17.81
CA ALA A 152 -23.29 10.87 17.77
C ALA A 152 -24.16 10.88 16.50
N ASN A 153 -23.64 10.38 15.37
CA ASN A 153 -24.36 10.34 14.10
C ASN A 153 -25.16 9.04 13.93
N SER A 154 -24.69 7.91 14.50
CA SER A 154 -25.32 6.60 14.33
C SER A 154 -26.34 6.25 15.41
N GLN A 155 -26.49 7.08 16.45
CA GLN A 155 -27.46 6.88 17.54
C GLN A 155 -28.89 6.66 17.04
N ASN A 156 -29.27 7.30 15.94
CA ASN A 156 -30.63 7.25 15.38
C ASN A 156 -30.76 6.30 14.18
N PHE A 157 -29.71 5.57 13.81
CA PHE A 157 -29.81 4.62 12.70
C PHE A 157 -30.59 3.37 13.12
N GLN A 158 -31.62 3.03 12.33
CA GLN A 158 -32.47 1.87 12.56
C GLN A 158 -32.65 1.09 11.26
N GLY A 159 -32.93 -0.21 11.37
CA GLY A 159 -33.22 -1.09 10.22
C GLY A 159 -32.09 -1.14 9.20
N GLU A 160 -32.42 -0.95 7.92
CA GLU A 160 -31.45 -1.03 6.81
C GLU A 160 -30.30 -0.03 6.92
N ARG A 161 -30.55 1.17 7.45
CA ARG A 161 -29.51 2.20 7.60
C ARG A 161 -28.44 1.80 8.61
N TRP A 162 -28.84 1.08 9.66
CA TRP A 162 -27.91 0.48 10.63
C TRP A 162 -27.04 -0.58 9.94
N LYS A 163 -27.67 -1.48 9.17
CA LYS A 163 -26.96 -2.54 8.42
C LYS A 163 -25.96 -1.98 7.42
N GLN A 164 -26.33 -0.94 6.68
CA GLN A 164 -25.42 -0.30 5.73
C GLN A 164 -24.22 0.32 6.44
N TRP A 165 -24.45 0.98 7.58
CA TRP A 165 -23.40 1.61 8.36
C TRP A 165 -22.43 0.58 8.97
N THR A 166 -22.93 -0.51 9.57
CA THR A 166 -22.07 -1.59 10.10
C THR A 166 -21.32 -2.30 8.97
N SER A 167 -21.99 -2.58 7.84
CA SER A 167 -21.37 -3.20 6.67
C SER A 167 -20.25 -2.35 6.10
N GLN A 168 -20.42 -1.03 6.04
CA GLN A 168 -19.38 -0.11 5.58
C GLN A 168 -18.15 -0.16 6.50
N ARG A 169 -18.35 -0.16 7.82
CA ARG A 169 -17.27 -0.30 8.80
C ARG A 169 -16.54 -1.62 8.68
N ALA A 170 -17.29 -2.72 8.60
CA ALA A 170 -16.74 -4.06 8.43
C ALA A 170 -15.91 -4.17 7.15
N CYS A 171 -16.40 -3.63 6.03
CA CYS A 171 -15.67 -3.61 4.76
C CYS A 171 -14.35 -2.80 4.87
N VAL A 172 -14.38 -1.63 5.49
CA VAL A 172 -13.16 -0.81 5.72
C VAL A 172 -12.17 -1.53 6.63
N ALA A 173 -12.63 -2.12 7.73
CA ALA A 173 -11.79 -2.88 8.64
C ALA A 173 -11.16 -4.09 7.94
N LEU A 174 -11.94 -4.81 7.13
CA LEU A 174 -11.46 -5.94 6.32
C LEU A 174 -10.41 -5.50 5.31
N TYR A 175 -10.61 -4.35 4.67
CA TYR A 175 -9.65 -3.76 3.72
C TYR A 175 -8.29 -3.49 4.38
N ILE A 176 -8.30 -2.83 5.54
CA ILE A 176 -7.08 -2.42 6.26
C ILE A 176 -6.35 -3.63 6.86
N THR A 177 -7.08 -4.54 7.52
CA THR A 177 -6.49 -5.77 8.08
C THR A 177 -5.90 -6.65 6.99
N SER A 178 -6.55 -6.74 5.82
CA SER A 178 -6.03 -7.41 4.63
C SER A 178 -4.76 -6.76 4.08
N HIS A 179 -4.67 -5.42 4.11
CA HIS A 179 -3.44 -4.69 3.74
C HIS A 179 -2.27 -5.04 4.65
N ARG A 180 -2.53 -5.03 5.97
CA ARG A 180 -1.52 -5.30 7.00
C ARG A 180 -1.15 -6.78 7.08
N GLY A 181 -2.04 -7.67 6.64
CA GLY A 181 -1.83 -9.12 6.62
C GLY A 181 -2.26 -9.81 7.92
N HIS A 182 -3.21 -9.23 8.65
CA HIS A 182 -3.70 -9.77 9.92
C HIS A 182 -4.74 -10.86 9.67
N VAL A 183 -4.26 -12.07 9.38
CA VAL A 183 -5.09 -13.20 8.93
C VAL A 183 -6.17 -13.57 9.95
N ASP A 184 -5.82 -13.61 11.23
CA ASP A 184 -6.77 -13.99 12.29
C ASP A 184 -7.92 -12.99 12.38
N THR A 185 -7.60 -11.70 12.24
CA THR A 185 -8.59 -10.61 12.20
C THR A 185 -9.42 -10.65 10.93
N VAL A 186 -8.80 -10.95 9.77
CA VAL A 186 -9.53 -11.13 8.50
C VAL A 186 -10.54 -12.26 8.64
N ARG A 187 -10.14 -13.41 9.18
CA ARG A 187 -11.04 -14.54 9.41
C ARG A 187 -12.17 -14.16 10.38
N TYR A 188 -11.83 -13.52 11.50
CA TYR A 188 -12.81 -13.04 12.46
C TYR A 188 -13.86 -12.13 11.82
N LEU A 189 -13.43 -11.15 11.01
CA LEU A 189 -14.33 -10.22 10.32
C LEU A 189 -15.25 -10.96 9.33
N LEU A 190 -14.70 -11.91 8.55
CA LEU A 190 -15.48 -12.71 7.60
C LEU A 190 -16.53 -13.59 8.31
N GLU A 191 -16.17 -14.22 9.43
CA GLU A 191 -17.08 -15.02 10.25
C GLU A 191 -18.22 -14.18 10.86
N HIS A 192 -17.95 -12.90 11.13
CA HIS A 192 -18.95 -11.94 11.64
C HIS A 192 -19.70 -11.19 10.53
N GLY A 193 -19.66 -11.70 9.29
CA GLY A 193 -20.47 -11.20 8.18
C GLY A 193 -19.90 -10.00 7.45
N ALA A 194 -18.60 -9.70 7.59
CA ALA A 194 -17.98 -8.66 6.77
C ALA A 194 -18.04 -9.01 5.28
N ASP A 195 -18.50 -8.08 4.47
CA ASP A 195 -18.62 -8.26 3.03
C ASP A 195 -17.23 -8.21 2.35
N CYS A 196 -16.75 -9.37 1.91
CA CYS A 196 -15.49 -9.50 1.17
C CYS A 196 -15.56 -9.03 -0.28
N LEU A 197 -16.77 -8.81 -0.80
CA LEU A 197 -17.03 -8.25 -2.13
C LEU A 197 -17.17 -6.73 -2.08
N GLY A 198 -17.21 -6.16 -0.87
CA GLY A 198 -17.26 -4.73 -0.62
C GLY A 198 -16.12 -3.99 -1.33
N ARG A 199 -16.47 -2.88 -1.97
CA ARG A 199 -15.54 -2.10 -2.80
C ARG A 199 -15.26 -0.74 -2.18
N THR A 200 -13.99 -0.34 -2.20
CA THR A 200 -13.60 1.04 -1.87
C THR A 200 -14.06 2.02 -2.98
N PRO A 201 -13.94 3.34 -2.76
CA PRO A 201 -14.25 4.33 -3.82
C PRO A 201 -13.46 4.12 -5.13
N LEU A 202 -12.33 3.41 -5.08
CA LEU A 202 -11.53 3.04 -6.25
C LEU A 202 -11.90 1.68 -6.83
N GLY A 203 -13.02 1.09 -6.40
CA GLY A 203 -13.47 -0.23 -6.86
C GLY A 203 -12.63 -1.39 -6.34
N ARG A 204 -11.70 -1.16 -5.40
CA ARG A 204 -10.79 -2.19 -4.90
C ARG A 204 -11.50 -3.05 -3.85
N THR A 205 -11.37 -4.36 -3.99
CA THR A 205 -11.79 -5.35 -3.00
C THR A 205 -10.61 -5.69 -2.05
N PRO A 206 -10.84 -6.30 -0.89
CA PRO A 206 -9.77 -6.77 0.00
C PRO A 206 -8.71 -7.61 -0.73
N LEU A 207 -9.12 -8.44 -1.70
CA LEU A 207 -8.21 -9.27 -2.48
C LEU A 207 -7.25 -8.46 -3.37
N HIS A 208 -7.66 -7.28 -3.88
CA HIS A 208 -6.76 -6.38 -4.62
C HIS A 208 -5.60 -5.92 -3.72
N VAL A 209 -5.89 -5.62 -2.45
CA VAL A 209 -4.90 -5.11 -1.51
C VAL A 209 -3.97 -6.22 -1.04
N VAL A 210 -4.51 -7.39 -0.74
CA VAL A 210 -3.73 -8.59 -0.43
C VAL A 210 -2.73 -8.89 -1.55
N ALA A 211 -3.20 -8.82 -2.80
CA ALA A 211 -2.36 -9.01 -3.97
C ALA A 211 -1.27 -7.93 -4.10
N ALA A 212 -1.60 -6.67 -3.81
CA ALA A 212 -0.66 -5.57 -3.85
C ALA A 212 0.44 -5.68 -2.77
N MET A 213 0.04 -5.98 -1.53
CA MET A 213 0.92 -6.06 -0.37
C MET A 213 1.61 -7.42 -0.25
N GLY A 214 1.18 -8.40 -1.02
CA GLY A 214 1.77 -9.73 -1.05
C GLY A 214 1.42 -10.60 0.16
N ARG A 215 0.25 -10.41 0.77
CA ARG A 215 -0.18 -11.10 2.00
C ARG A 215 -0.74 -12.49 1.69
N LEU A 216 0.15 -13.46 1.45
CA LEU A 216 -0.25 -14.79 0.96
C LEU A 216 -1.29 -15.48 1.83
N ASP A 217 -1.16 -15.34 3.14
CA ASP A 217 -1.99 -16.03 4.13
C ASP A 217 -3.44 -15.50 4.17
N CYS A 218 -3.67 -14.26 3.72
CA CYS A 218 -5.01 -13.69 3.59
C CYS A 218 -5.73 -14.12 2.31
N ILE A 219 -5.02 -14.67 1.31
CA ILE A 219 -5.62 -15.05 0.01
C ILE A 219 -6.63 -16.19 0.22
N GLY A 220 -6.26 -17.23 0.98
CA GLY A 220 -7.10 -18.40 1.23
C GLY A 220 -8.46 -18.03 1.82
N PRO A 221 -8.50 -17.39 3.01
CA PRO A 221 -9.75 -17.00 3.65
C PRO A 221 -10.64 -16.13 2.75
N LEU A 222 -10.07 -15.17 2.01
CA LEU A 222 -10.88 -14.32 1.12
C LEU A 222 -11.49 -15.11 -0.04
N LEU A 223 -10.76 -16.05 -0.65
CA LEU A 223 -11.29 -16.89 -1.74
C LEU A 223 -12.34 -17.88 -1.24
N GLU A 224 -12.18 -18.44 -0.04
CA GLU A 224 -13.17 -19.33 0.59
C GLU A 224 -14.51 -18.63 0.79
N TYR A 225 -14.49 -17.34 1.13
CA TYR A 225 -15.68 -16.50 1.29
C TYR A 225 -16.20 -15.90 -0.03
N GLY A 226 -15.64 -16.31 -1.18
CA GLY A 226 -16.19 -15.99 -2.50
C GLY A 226 -15.55 -14.78 -3.21
N ALA A 227 -14.43 -14.24 -2.71
CA ALA A 227 -13.72 -13.18 -3.41
C ALA A 227 -13.24 -13.66 -4.80
N SER A 228 -13.34 -12.79 -5.81
CA SER A 228 -12.97 -13.13 -7.19
C SER A 228 -11.61 -12.56 -7.58
N ILE A 229 -10.75 -13.41 -8.15
CA ILE A 229 -9.46 -13.02 -8.75
C ILE A 229 -9.61 -12.20 -10.04
N HIS A 230 -10.84 -12.07 -10.55
CA HIS A 230 -11.17 -11.40 -11.81
C HIS A 230 -11.95 -10.10 -11.62
N ASP A 231 -12.25 -9.70 -10.39
CA ASP A 231 -12.84 -8.39 -10.12
C ASP A 231 -11.93 -7.29 -10.64
N ARG A 232 -12.54 -6.23 -11.18
CA ARG A 232 -11.82 -5.07 -11.72
C ARG A 232 -12.04 -3.87 -10.84
N ASP A 233 -10.95 -3.21 -10.49
CA ASP A 233 -10.99 -1.90 -9.84
C ASP A 233 -11.33 -0.78 -10.85
N ALA A 234 -11.38 0.47 -10.38
CA ALA A 234 -11.70 1.64 -11.21
C ALA A 234 -10.69 1.89 -12.34
N ARG A 235 -9.46 1.35 -12.23
CA ARG A 235 -8.42 1.41 -13.27
C ARG A 235 -8.46 0.20 -14.20
N GLY A 236 -9.44 -0.70 -14.01
CA GLY A 236 -9.58 -1.94 -14.76
C GLY A 236 -8.56 -3.02 -14.34
N GLU A 237 -7.82 -2.81 -13.26
CA GLU A 237 -6.85 -3.77 -12.77
C GLU A 237 -7.55 -4.87 -11.99
N THR A 238 -7.15 -6.13 -12.21
CA THR A 238 -7.57 -7.27 -11.39
C THR A 238 -6.57 -7.51 -10.26
N PRO A 239 -6.93 -8.23 -9.18
CA PRO A 239 -5.97 -8.58 -8.12
C PRO A 239 -4.70 -9.23 -8.68
N ILE A 240 -4.84 -10.14 -9.65
CA ILE A 240 -3.70 -10.79 -10.32
C ILE A 240 -2.87 -9.78 -11.12
N ALA A 241 -3.51 -8.86 -11.85
CA ALA A 241 -2.80 -7.83 -12.61
C ALA A 241 -1.99 -6.90 -11.69
N ILE A 242 -2.55 -6.52 -10.54
CA ILE A 242 -1.85 -5.72 -9.52
C ILE A 242 -0.64 -6.48 -8.97
N ALA A 243 -0.81 -7.76 -8.60
CA ALA A 243 0.30 -8.59 -8.13
C ALA A 243 1.42 -8.65 -9.17
N ARG A 244 1.09 -8.82 -10.45
CA ARG A 244 2.08 -8.85 -11.54
C ARG A 244 2.79 -7.52 -11.71
N ARG A 245 2.05 -6.41 -11.75
CA ARG A 245 2.59 -5.04 -11.87
C ARG A 245 3.55 -4.71 -10.72
N LEU A 246 3.21 -5.12 -9.50
CA LEU A 246 4.02 -4.91 -8.29
C LEU A 246 5.04 -6.04 -8.04
N LYS A 247 5.24 -6.93 -9.01
CA LYS A 247 6.20 -8.05 -8.97
C LYS A 247 6.00 -9.02 -7.80
N ARG A 248 4.77 -9.16 -7.30
CA ARG A 248 4.35 -10.10 -6.25
C ARG A 248 4.08 -11.49 -6.82
N ARG A 249 5.14 -12.14 -7.31
CA ARG A 249 5.09 -13.43 -8.00
C ARG A 249 4.38 -14.53 -7.19
N GLN A 250 4.62 -14.57 -5.88
CA GLN A 250 4.00 -15.60 -5.04
C GLN A 250 2.50 -15.37 -4.90
N SER A 251 2.05 -14.12 -4.76
CA SER A 251 0.62 -13.80 -4.65
C SER A 251 -0.15 -14.15 -5.91
N GLU A 252 0.43 -13.85 -7.08
CA GLU A 252 -0.13 -14.28 -8.37
C GLU A 252 -0.26 -15.81 -8.45
N ARG A 253 0.79 -16.54 -8.10
CA ARG A 253 0.79 -18.02 -8.12
C ARG A 253 -0.22 -18.61 -7.14
N THR A 254 -0.23 -18.12 -5.90
CA THR A 254 -1.15 -18.59 -4.85
C THR A 254 -2.60 -18.31 -5.22
N MET A 255 -2.92 -17.11 -5.72
CA MET A 255 -4.27 -16.80 -6.20
C MET A 255 -4.70 -17.74 -7.33
N PHE A 256 -3.82 -17.99 -8.31
CA PHE A 256 -4.15 -18.88 -9.43
C PHE A 256 -4.32 -20.34 -9.00
N LEU A 257 -3.43 -20.83 -8.12
CA LEU A 257 -3.49 -22.19 -7.58
C LEU A 257 -4.77 -22.41 -6.77
N LEU A 258 -5.06 -21.52 -5.81
CA LEU A 258 -6.25 -21.63 -4.96
C LEU A 258 -7.55 -21.46 -5.76
N TYR A 259 -7.57 -20.55 -6.75
CA TYR A 259 -8.69 -20.44 -7.67
C TYR A 259 -8.95 -21.73 -8.44
N TRP A 260 -7.89 -22.37 -8.97
CA TRP A 260 -8.02 -23.64 -9.69
C TRP A 260 -8.41 -24.80 -8.77
N LEU A 261 -7.89 -24.83 -7.54
CA LEU A 261 -8.31 -25.80 -6.52
C LEU A 261 -9.81 -25.68 -6.21
N ALA A 262 -10.27 -24.46 -5.93
CA ALA A 262 -11.69 -24.18 -5.68
C ALA A 262 -12.57 -24.57 -6.87
N LYS A 263 -12.13 -24.28 -8.11
CA LYS A 263 -12.87 -24.62 -9.34
C LYS A 263 -12.91 -26.13 -9.62
N SER A 264 -11.84 -26.86 -9.28
CA SER A 264 -11.71 -28.30 -9.54
C SER A 264 -12.26 -29.20 -8.42
N GLY A 265 -12.65 -28.61 -7.29
CA GLY A 265 -13.12 -29.33 -6.10
C GLY A 265 -12.03 -30.18 -5.42
N ALA A 266 -10.75 -29.93 -5.73
CA ALA A 266 -9.63 -30.59 -5.06
C ALA A 266 -9.25 -29.80 -3.80
N LYS A 267 -9.18 -30.47 -2.65
CA LYS A 267 -8.83 -29.83 -1.37
C LYS A 267 -7.31 -29.67 -1.20
N ASP A 268 -6.51 -30.40 -1.97
CA ASP A 268 -5.06 -30.45 -1.83
C ASP A 268 -4.36 -30.21 -3.20
N PRO A 269 -3.31 -29.37 -3.29
CA PRO A 269 -2.50 -29.21 -4.51
C PRO A 269 -1.98 -30.53 -5.10
N ASN A 270 -1.72 -31.53 -4.26
CA ASN A 270 -1.24 -32.84 -4.72
C ASN A 270 -2.35 -33.69 -5.38
N ASP A 271 -3.62 -33.47 -5.05
CA ASP A 271 -4.76 -34.15 -5.70
C ASP A 271 -4.94 -33.71 -7.15
N LEU A 272 -4.53 -32.48 -7.49
CA LEU A 272 -4.54 -31.96 -8.87
C LEU A 272 -3.56 -32.71 -9.76
N LEU A 273 -2.34 -32.96 -9.28
CA LEU A 273 -1.33 -33.72 -10.01
C LEU A 273 -1.77 -35.17 -10.21
N LEU A 274 -2.38 -35.78 -9.18
CA LEU A 274 -2.92 -37.14 -9.27
C LEU A 274 -4.05 -37.25 -10.30
N LYS A 275 -4.98 -36.28 -10.37
CA LYS A 275 -6.05 -36.29 -11.38
C LYS A 275 -5.54 -36.09 -12.80
N GLU A 276 -4.56 -35.21 -13.03
CA GLU A 276 -3.95 -35.05 -14.36
C GLU A 276 -3.15 -36.29 -14.81
N VAL A 277 -2.44 -36.94 -13.88
CA VAL A 277 -1.70 -38.19 -14.16
C VAL A 277 -2.67 -39.33 -14.45
N LEU A 278 -3.78 -39.44 -13.72
CA LEU A 278 -4.81 -40.46 -13.96
C LEU A 278 -5.54 -40.25 -15.30
N GLN A 279 -5.83 -38.99 -15.68
CA GLN A 279 -6.41 -38.68 -16.99
C GLN A 279 -5.44 -39.01 -18.14
N LYS A 280 -4.15 -38.70 -18.00
CA LYS A 280 -3.14 -39.07 -19.01
C LYS A 280 -2.94 -40.59 -19.13
N GLY A 281 -3.00 -41.33 -18.02
CA GLY A 281 -2.93 -42.80 -18.00
C GLY A 281 -4.10 -43.51 -18.69
N SER A 282 -5.27 -42.86 -18.76
CA SER A 282 -6.46 -43.41 -19.44
C SER A 282 -6.46 -43.26 -20.97
N SER A 283 -5.54 -42.46 -21.53
CA SER A 283 -5.49 -42.13 -22.96
C SER A 283 -4.56 -43.01 -23.81
N SER A 284 -3.75 -43.87 -23.20
CA SER A 284 -2.75 -44.71 -23.90
C SER A 284 -3.17 -46.17 -24.14
N GLY A 285 -4.39 -46.56 -23.77
CA GLY A 285 -4.85 -47.95 -23.76
C GLY A 285 -5.86 -48.35 -24.85
N LYS A 286 -5.75 -47.88 -26.10
CA LYS A 286 -6.53 -48.42 -27.24
C LYS A 286 -5.74 -48.42 -28.54
N SER A 287 -4.79 -49.36 -28.69
CA SER A 287 -4.33 -49.81 -30.00
C SER A 287 -4.81 -51.24 -30.25
N LYS A 288 -5.63 -51.35 -31.29
CA LYS A 288 -6.47 -52.48 -31.70
C LYS A 288 -5.67 -53.74 -32.04
N LYS A 289 -6.18 -54.89 -31.59
CA LYS A 289 -6.09 -56.15 -32.34
C LYS A 289 -6.98 -56.05 -33.59
N SER A 290 -6.40 -56.25 -34.76
CA SER A 290 -7.04 -56.83 -35.95
C SER A 290 -5.95 -57.39 -36.84
#